data_AF-A0A1N7RZR4-F1
#
_entry.id   AF-A0A1N7RZR4-F1
#
_cell.length_a   1.000
_cell.length_b   1.000
_cell.length_c   1.000
_cell.angle_alpha   90.00
_cell.angle_beta   90.00
_cell.angle_gamma   90.00
#
_symmetry.space_group_name_H-M   'P 1'
#
loop_
_entity.id
_entity.type
_entity.pdbx_description
1 polymer ?
#
loop_
_entity_poly.entity_id
_entity_poly.type
_entity_poly.pdbx_seq_one_letter_code
_entity_poly.pdbx_strand_id
1 'polypeptide(L)' 'MCRVNLNSQCQRGPDVFPFAGRKDSAEGTLSATDALRAFSIRSMVAAKETEQNKTLLDSMVINHDPKFVNAGFIF' A
#
# COMPACT_ATOMS: atom_id res chain seq x y z
N MET A 1 -10.71 -15.51 -13.05
CA MET A 1 -9.76 -15.61 -14.18
C MET A 1 -8.60 -14.72 -13.84
N CYS A 2 -7.54 -15.35 -13.36
CA CYS A 2 -6.29 -14.75 -12.93
C CYS A 2 -5.23 -15.08 -13.98
N ARG A 3 -4.41 -14.10 -14.35
CA ARG A 3 -3.27 -14.15 -15.28
C ARG A 3 -3.31 -15.26 -16.36
N VAL A 4 -3.61 -14.87 -17.60
CA VAL A 4 -3.47 -15.75 -18.77
C VAL A 4 -2.04 -15.63 -19.32
N ASN A 5 -1.27 -16.71 -19.26
CA ASN A 5 0.03 -16.81 -19.91
C ASN A 5 -0.16 -17.48 -21.28
N LEU A 6 0.21 -16.78 -22.36
CA LEU A 6 0.17 -17.33 -23.71
C LEU A 6 1.57 -17.88 -24.06
N ASN A 7 1.61 -19.08 -24.65
CA ASN A 7 2.85 -19.76 -25.07
C ASN A 7 3.94 -19.86 -23.99
N SER A 8 3.55 -19.86 -22.71
CA SER A 8 4.47 -19.89 -21.58
C SER A 8 3.84 -20.57 -20.36
N GLN A 9 4.67 -21.22 -19.53
CA GLN A 9 4.22 -21.88 -18.31
C GLN A 9 3.85 -20.88 -17.22
N CYS A 10 3.07 -21.31 -16.23
CA CYS A 10 2.72 -20.52 -15.04
C CYS A 10 3.97 -20.13 -14.25
N GLN A 11 4.37 -18.87 -14.37
CA GLN A 11 5.51 -18.35 -13.62
C GLN A 11 5.04 -17.80 -12.27
N ARG A 12 5.61 -18.31 -11.17
CA ARG A 12 5.61 -17.66 -9.83
C ARG A 12 6.80 -16.70 -9.69
N GLY A 13 7.15 -16.04 -10.81
CA GLY A 13 8.23 -15.05 -10.84
C GLY A 13 7.90 -13.84 -9.96
N PRO A 14 8.92 -13.02 -9.62
CA PRO A 14 8.85 -11.99 -8.58
C PRO A 14 7.60 -11.12 -8.74
N ASP A 15 7.11 -10.63 -7.60
CA ASP A 15 5.80 -9.99 -7.31
C ASP A 15 5.48 -8.69 -8.10
N VAL A 16 6.06 -8.57 -9.30
CA VAL A 16 5.95 -7.47 -10.26
C VAL A 16 4.55 -7.39 -10.86
N PHE A 17 3.87 -8.53 -10.99
CA PHE A 17 2.50 -8.57 -11.50
C PHE A 17 1.52 -9.00 -10.40
N PRO A 18 0.38 -8.30 -10.25
CA PRO A 18 -0.59 -8.61 -9.22
C PRO A 18 -1.07 -10.06 -9.29
N PHE A 19 -1.10 -10.73 -8.15
CA PHE A 19 -1.65 -12.07 -8.04
C PHE A 19 -3.15 -11.98 -7.76
N ALA A 20 -3.99 -12.47 -8.68
CA ALA A 20 -5.43 -12.48 -8.46
C ALA A 20 -5.89 -13.87 -8.02
N GLY A 21 -6.57 -13.97 -6.88
CA GLY A 21 -7.34 -15.14 -6.48
C GLY A 21 -8.79 -14.99 -6.92
N ARG A 22 -9.44 -16.08 -7.33
CA ARG A 22 -10.92 -16.18 -7.34
C ARG A 22 -11.38 -17.57 -6.90
N LYS A 23 -12.60 -17.65 -6.34
CA LYS A 23 -13.26 -18.89 -5.87
C LYS A 23 -12.45 -19.57 -4.77
N ASP A 24 -12.20 -20.87 -4.89
CA ASP A 24 -11.51 -21.68 -3.87
C ASP A 24 -10.02 -21.32 -3.72
N SER A 25 -9.51 -20.36 -4.50
CA SER A 25 -8.10 -19.93 -4.54
C SER A 25 -7.87 -18.54 -3.90
N ALA A 26 -8.73 -18.15 -2.95
CA ALA A 26 -8.85 -16.79 -2.37
C ALA A 26 -9.53 -15.79 -3.32
N GLU A 27 -9.90 -14.61 -2.82
CA GLU A 27 -10.61 -13.57 -3.57
C GLU A 27 -9.86 -12.24 -3.50
N GLY A 28 -9.70 -11.57 -4.65
CA GLY A 28 -9.04 -10.26 -4.74
C GLY A 28 -7.72 -10.31 -5.51
N THR A 29 -7.21 -9.12 -5.82
CA THR A 29 -5.91 -8.92 -6.47
C THR A 29 -4.94 -8.43 -5.41
N LEU A 30 -3.93 -9.23 -5.09
CA LEU A 30 -2.83 -8.87 -4.19
C LEU A 30 -1.59 -8.63 -5.05
N SER A 31 -1.35 -7.36 -5.40
CA SER A 31 0.02 -6.89 -5.65
C SER A 31 0.69 -6.53 -4.32
N ALA A 32 2.01 -6.35 -4.30
CA ALA A 32 2.71 -5.83 -3.12
C ALA A 32 2.13 -4.48 -2.65
N THR A 33 1.71 -3.61 -3.57
CA THR A 33 1.05 -2.33 -3.26
C THR A 33 -0.33 -2.53 -2.64
N ASP A 34 -1.13 -3.45 -3.20
CA ASP A 34 -2.45 -3.77 -2.65
C ASP A 34 -2.35 -4.44 -1.28
N ALA A 35 -1.32 -5.27 -1.07
CA ALA A 35 -1.01 -5.89 0.21
C ALA A 35 -0.68 -4.84 1.28
N LEU A 36 0.15 -3.83 0.96
CA LEU A 36 0.41 -2.72 1.87
C LEU A 36 -0.89 -2.01 2.26
N ARG A 37 -1.82 -1.79 1.32
CA ARG A 37 -3.12 -1.18 1.63
C ARG A 37 -4.04 -2.08 2.46
N ALA A 38 -4.05 -3.39 2.19
CA ALA A 38 -4.90 -4.37 2.86
C ALA A 38 -4.43 -4.72 4.28
N PHE A 39 -3.11 -4.72 4.52
CA PHE A 39 -2.51 -5.04 5.82
C PHE A 39 -2.13 -3.81 6.65
N SER A 40 -2.40 -2.59 6.17
CA SER A 40 -2.20 -1.36 6.94
C SER A 40 -3.48 -0.87 7.57
N ILE A 41 -3.37 -0.31 8.78
CA ILE A 41 -4.46 0.43 9.41
C ILE A 41 -4.45 1.85 8.87
N ARG A 42 -5.57 2.30 8.30
CA ARG A 42 -5.73 3.70 7.88
C ARG A 42 -5.94 4.57 9.11
N SER A 43 -4.98 5.45 9.38
CA SER A 43 -5.03 6.42 10.47
C SER A 43 -5.22 7.84 9.95
N MET A 44 -6.07 8.63 10.61
CA MET A 44 -6.26 10.05 10.34
C MET A 44 -5.76 10.86 11.53
N VAL A 45 -4.91 11.85 11.27
CA VAL A 45 -4.42 12.79 12.29
C VAL A 45 -5.01 14.16 12.01
N ALA A 46 -5.65 14.74 13.02
CA ALA A 46 -6.22 16.09 12.95
C ALA A 46 -5.59 16.96 14.03
N ALA A 47 -5.24 18.20 13.68
CA ALA A 47 -4.69 19.18 14.60
C ALA A 47 -5.34 20.54 14.36
N LYS A 48 -5.37 21.38 15.40
CA LYS A 48 -5.84 22.77 15.28
C LYS A 48 -4.91 23.54 14.35
N GLU A 49 -5.46 24.42 13.51
CA GLU A 49 -4.65 25.26 12.63
C GLU A 49 -3.87 26.30 13.44
N THR A 50 -2.62 25.99 13.72
CA THR A 50 -1.62 26.88 14.33
C THR A 50 -0.29 26.69 13.63
N GLU A 51 0.56 27.72 13.60
CA GLU A 51 1.88 27.64 12.97
C GLU A 51 2.78 26.56 13.60
N GLN A 52 2.63 26.33 14.91
CA GLN A 52 3.32 25.25 15.62
C GLN A 52 2.89 23.87 15.12
N ASN A 53 1.58 23.65 14.95
CA ASN A 53 1.05 22.37 14.47
C ASN A 53 1.37 22.14 12.99
N LYS A 54 1.39 23.19 12.17
CA LYS A 54 1.85 23.13 10.77
C LYS A 54 3.30 22.68 10.70
N THR A 55 4.18 23.35 11.44
CA THR A 55 5.61 23.01 11.52
C THR A 55 5.83 21.56 11.98
N LEU A 56 5.07 21.12 12.98
CA LEU A 56 5.14 19.75 13.49
C LEU A 56 4.69 18.73 12.43
N LEU A 57 3.55 18.94 11.77
CA LEU A 57 3.05 18.07 10.70
C LEU A 57 4.00 18.02 9.51
N ASP A 58 4.54 19.16 9.08
CA ASP A 58 5.51 19.24 7.99
C ASP A 58 6.80 18.47 8.35
N SER A 59 7.28 18.60 9.58
CA SER A 59 8.45 17.84 10.05
C SER A 59 8.19 16.32 10.07
N MET A 60 6.97 15.88 10.39
CA MET A 60 6.61 14.47 10.38
C MET A 60 6.56 13.90 8.95
N VAL A 61 6.04 14.68 8.00
CA VAL A 61 5.94 14.28 6.59
C VAL A 61 7.30 14.29 5.90
N ILE A 62 8.12 15.34 6.11
CA ILE A 62 9.41 15.54 5.43
C ILE A 62 10.49 14.60 5.97
N ASN A 63 10.57 14.42 7.29
CA ASN A 63 11.60 13.56 7.88
C ASN A 63 11.30 12.07 7.75
N HIS A 64 10.15 11.73 7.13
CA HIS A 64 9.73 10.36 6.87
C HIS A 64 9.88 9.47 8.11
N ASP A 65 9.56 10.01 9.29
CA ASP A 65 9.77 9.30 10.56
C ASP A 65 8.84 8.08 10.58
N PRO A 66 9.39 6.86 10.43
CA PRO A 66 8.59 5.66 10.18
C PRO A 66 7.72 5.28 11.39
N LYS A 67 7.92 5.92 12.55
CA LYS A 67 7.18 5.63 13.78
C LYS A 67 5.80 6.30 13.86
N PHE A 68 5.54 7.37 13.10
CA PHE A 68 4.34 8.19 13.33
C PHE A 68 3.43 8.36 12.13
N VAL A 69 3.94 8.82 10.98
CA VAL A 69 3.09 9.10 9.80
C VAL A 69 3.89 8.76 8.55
N ASN A 70 3.48 7.70 7.86
CA ASN A 70 4.04 7.38 6.56
C ASN A 70 2.97 7.65 5.47
N ALA A 71 3.19 8.72 4.71
CA ALA A 71 2.31 9.17 3.63
C ALA A 71 2.76 8.65 2.25
N GLY A 72 3.86 7.90 2.16
CA GLY A 72 4.50 7.48 0.91
C GLY A 72 3.76 6.41 0.10
N PHE A 73 2.58 5.97 0.55
CA PHE A 73 1.82 4.86 -0.07
C PHE A 73 0.49 5.31 -0.69
N ILE A 74 0.18 6.60 -0.69
CA ILE A 74 -1.03 7.15 -1.31
C ILE A 74 -0.74 7.36 -2.81
N PHE A 75 -0.78 6.27 -3.57
CA PHE A 75 -0.87 6.30 -5.04
C PHE A 75 -2.16 5.59 -5.48
#